data_AF-A0A0N9I2P5-F1
#
_entry.id   AF-A0A0N9I2P5-F1
#
_cell.length_a   1.000
_cell.length_b   1.000
_cell.length_c   1.000
_cell.angle_alpha   90.00
_cell.angle_beta   90.00
_cell.angle_gamma   90.00
#
_symmetry.space_group_name_H-M   'P 1'
#
loop_
_entity.id
_entity.type
_entity.pdbx_description
1 polymer ?
#
loop_
_entity_poly.entity_id
_entity_poly.type
_entity_poly.pdbx_seq_one_letter_code
_entity_poly.pdbx_strand_id
1 'polypeptide(L)'
;MTHRYVMSVDQGTTSTRCILFDARGRLVSVVQREHQQHFPRPGWVEHDAAEIWRNLARLMPEALARAGASAEQIVGLGIANQRETTVLWDRRTGAPIGRAIVWQDTRTDRVVEQLTREPGAKRVRELCGLPLATYFSAPKIRWLLDQTPGLPERAECGEVLFGTTESWLIWNLTGGLHITDVTNASRTMLMNLRTLSWDDELLDFFGIPRAMLPEIRSSTEVYGTTTTVVPGIRIAAALGDQQAALFGQTCFAPGEAKCTYGTGSFLLLNTGQTPVRSAHGMLTTVGFKIGAEPAVYALEGSIAVTGSLVQWLRDSLELIGTAPEIETLARTVADNGGCYIVPAFSGLFAPHWHSEARGVIAGLTSYITKGHLARAVLEATGWQTREVVDAMNADSGLALSTLRVDGGMTANNLLMQIVADVLDVPVVRPMVAETVSLGAAYAAGLSVGYWPDLEGLRRNWHRAGQWQPTMAQARREAEYVNWRQAVELTFGWMRPVDAARPPGTDVVDVILDDHRRMENLLRELRDDDADRAGVLRELASQLSAHVAATERVLHTDPAEGLVPEDPDELERVVQAHIRDEERTLLNELRRTLSPSDRTALGRAFTAERTRRFAP
;
A
#
# COMPACT_ATOMS: atom_id res chain seq x y z
N MET A 1 16.29 -3.88 43.63
CA MET A 1 16.64 -3.56 42.24
C MET A 1 15.49 -2.77 41.65
N THR A 2 15.74 -1.61 41.02
CA THR A 2 14.68 -0.87 40.33
C THR A 2 14.24 -1.65 39.10
N HIS A 3 12.94 -1.93 38.98
CA HIS A 3 12.39 -2.57 37.78
C HIS A 3 12.59 -1.65 36.58
N ARG A 4 13.04 -2.22 35.45
CA ARG A 4 13.28 -1.52 34.19
C ARG A 4 12.35 -2.09 33.13
N TYR A 5 11.96 -1.25 32.17
CA TYR A 5 10.99 -1.60 31.14
C TYR A 5 11.45 -1.11 29.76
N VAL A 6 10.95 -1.76 28.72
CA VAL A 6 11.02 -1.24 27.35
C VAL A 6 9.64 -0.72 26.97
N MET A 7 9.58 0.48 26.40
CA MET A 7 8.34 1.04 25.87
C MET A 7 8.23 0.71 24.38
N SER A 8 7.03 0.38 23.93
CA SER A 8 6.68 0.26 22.52
C SER A 8 5.52 1.19 22.20
N VAL A 9 5.58 1.82 21.03
CA VAL A 9 4.47 2.50 20.39
C VAL A 9 4.10 1.69 19.16
N ASP A 10 2.83 1.32 19.03
CA ASP A 10 2.27 0.67 17.84
C ASP A 10 1.20 1.60 17.26
N GLN A 11 1.57 2.33 16.20
CA GLN A 11 0.67 3.20 15.47
C GLN A 11 0.00 2.38 14.36
N GLY A 12 -1.10 1.70 14.67
CA GLY A 12 -1.87 0.94 13.68
C GLY A 12 -2.80 1.82 12.85
N THR A 13 -3.50 1.21 11.89
CA THR A 13 -4.44 1.93 11.00
C THR A 13 -5.65 2.50 11.71
N THR A 14 -6.20 1.83 12.73
CA THR A 14 -7.41 2.30 13.43
C THR A 14 -7.10 2.92 14.80
N SER A 15 -5.96 2.58 15.39
CA SER A 15 -5.64 2.97 16.76
C SER A 15 -4.14 3.11 17.00
N THR A 16 -3.78 4.00 17.92
CA THR A 16 -2.43 4.10 18.49
C THR A 16 -2.40 3.36 19.82
N ARG A 17 -1.37 2.56 20.06
CA ARG A 17 -1.11 1.85 21.31
C ARG A 17 0.22 2.25 21.90
N CYS A 18 0.31 2.27 23.23
CA CYS A 18 1.57 2.37 23.96
C CYS A 18 1.62 1.26 25.01
N ILE A 19 2.70 0.48 25.01
CA ILE A 19 2.85 -0.73 25.80
C ILE A 19 4.20 -0.73 26.50
N LEU A 20 4.23 -1.20 27.75
CA LEU A 20 5.48 -1.45 28.49
C LEU A 20 5.69 -2.94 28.65
N PHE A 21 6.92 -3.39 28.42
CA PHE A 21 7.35 -4.77 28.58
C PHE A 21 8.45 -4.88 29.64
N ASP A 22 8.41 -5.96 30.44
CA ASP A 22 9.47 -6.29 31.39
C ASP A 22 10.63 -7.08 30.74
N ALA A 23 11.64 -7.45 31.55
CA ALA A 23 12.81 -8.20 31.08
C ALA A 23 12.49 -9.58 30.46
N ARG A 24 11.32 -10.15 30.77
CA ARG A 24 10.84 -11.44 30.25
C ARG A 24 9.94 -11.26 29.02
N GLY A 25 9.81 -10.05 28.49
CA GLY A 25 8.92 -9.75 27.37
C GLY A 25 7.43 -9.79 27.75
N ARG A 26 7.10 -9.73 29.05
CA ARG A 26 5.70 -9.74 29.50
C ARG A 26 5.11 -8.35 29.45
N LEU A 27 3.85 -8.25 29.03
CA LEU A 27 3.08 -7.02 29.03
C LEU A 27 2.84 -6.55 30.48
N VAL A 28 3.31 -5.35 30.80
CA VAL A 28 3.15 -4.70 32.12
C VAL A 28 1.99 -3.72 32.10
N SER A 29 1.87 -2.94 31.03
CA SER A 29 0.76 -2.02 30.83
C SER A 29 0.47 -1.87 29.34
N VAL A 30 -0.80 -1.72 29.00
CA VAL A 30 -1.26 -1.35 27.65
C VAL A 30 -2.26 -0.21 27.76
N VAL A 31 -2.09 0.78 26.90
CA VAL A 31 -3.05 1.84 26.64
C VAL A 31 -3.27 1.93 25.13
N GLN A 32 -4.50 2.21 24.73
CA GLN A 32 -4.89 2.30 23.33
C GLN A 32 -5.89 3.43 23.15
N ARG A 33 -5.81 4.12 22.01
CA ARG A 33 -6.81 5.09 21.58
C ARG A 33 -7.02 5.02 20.08
N GLU A 34 -8.28 4.94 19.68
CA GLU A 34 -8.68 5.01 18.28
C GLU A 34 -8.51 6.43 17.73
N HIS A 35 -8.32 6.55 16.43
CA HIS A 35 -8.34 7.81 15.71
C HIS A 35 -9.34 7.72 14.55
N GLN A 36 -9.84 8.88 14.13
CA GLN A 36 -10.87 8.95 13.13
C GLN A 36 -10.36 8.45 11.77
N GLN A 37 -11.14 7.59 11.13
CA GLN A 37 -10.96 7.20 9.74
C GLN A 37 -11.75 8.18 8.86
N HIS A 38 -11.09 8.86 7.92
CA HIS A 38 -11.75 9.80 7.02
C HIS A 38 -11.92 9.19 5.63
N PHE A 39 -13.17 9.15 5.16
CA PHE A 39 -13.53 8.64 3.83
C PHE A 39 -14.22 9.75 3.02
N PRO A 40 -13.47 10.75 2.49
CA PRO A 40 -14.07 11.91 1.82
C PRO A 40 -14.75 11.54 0.50
N ARG A 41 -14.30 10.47 -0.16
CA ARG A 41 -14.81 9.94 -1.42
C ARG A 41 -14.64 8.41 -1.44
N PRO A 42 -15.38 7.67 -2.28
CA PRO A 42 -15.13 6.26 -2.51
C PRO A 42 -13.67 5.97 -2.87
N GLY A 43 -13.07 4.97 -2.21
CA GLY A 43 -11.66 4.61 -2.39
C GLY A 43 -10.66 5.54 -1.69
N TRP A 44 -11.09 6.67 -1.14
CA TRP A 44 -10.21 7.60 -0.44
C TRP A 44 -10.21 7.30 1.05
N VAL A 45 -9.01 7.20 1.63
CA VAL A 45 -8.79 6.90 3.04
C VAL A 45 -7.71 7.83 3.58
N GLU A 46 -8.08 8.64 4.56
CA GLU A 46 -7.23 9.68 5.13
C GLU A 46 -7.18 9.62 6.67
N HIS A 47 -6.07 10.05 7.24
CA HIS A 47 -5.92 10.28 8.69
C HIS A 47 -5.48 11.71 9.00
N ASP A 48 -5.93 12.24 10.14
CA ASP A 48 -5.34 13.45 10.73
C ASP A 48 -4.03 13.07 11.46
N ALA A 49 -2.88 13.41 10.86
CA ALA A 49 -1.57 13.17 11.44
C ALA A 49 -1.37 13.90 12.79
N ALA A 50 -2.03 15.04 12.98
CA ALA A 50 -2.02 15.76 14.25
C ALA A 50 -2.90 15.05 15.30
N GLU A 51 -3.96 14.35 14.91
CA GLU A 51 -4.72 13.48 15.83
C GLU A 51 -3.88 12.30 16.30
N ILE A 52 -3.18 11.63 15.37
CA ILE A 52 -2.26 10.53 15.69
C ILE A 52 -1.22 11.00 16.71
N TRP A 53 -0.63 12.18 16.49
CA TRP A 53 0.31 12.78 17.44
C TRP A 53 -0.32 13.10 18.80
N ARG A 54 -1.48 13.77 18.83
CA ARG A 54 -2.23 14.08 20.07
C ARG A 54 -2.57 12.81 20.86
N ASN A 55 -2.90 11.72 20.18
CA ASN A 55 -3.17 10.44 20.81
C ASN A 55 -1.91 9.89 21.46
N LEU A 56 -0.77 9.85 20.75
CA LEU A 56 0.49 9.39 21.32
C LEU A 56 0.92 10.24 22.54
N ALA A 57 0.78 11.56 22.43
CA ALA A 57 1.11 12.51 23.50
C ALA A 57 0.33 12.26 24.81
N ARG A 58 -0.88 11.67 24.71
CA ARG A 58 -1.69 11.27 25.88
C ARG A 58 -1.32 9.87 26.38
N LEU A 59 -1.04 8.95 25.46
CA LEU A 59 -0.84 7.54 25.77
C LEU A 59 0.50 7.27 26.47
N MET A 60 1.59 7.94 26.11
CA MET A 60 2.89 7.66 26.75
C MET A 60 2.89 7.94 28.27
N PRO A 61 2.41 9.10 28.77
CA PRO A 61 2.28 9.33 30.21
C PRO A 61 1.28 8.38 30.88
N GLU A 62 0.18 8.05 30.20
CA GLU A 62 -0.83 7.12 30.73
C GLU A 62 -0.27 5.70 30.90
N ALA A 63 0.54 5.23 29.96
CA ALA A 63 1.19 3.92 30.03
C ALA A 63 2.14 3.83 31.23
N LEU A 64 2.96 4.87 31.43
CA LEU A 64 3.85 4.99 32.59
C LEU A 64 3.06 5.00 33.91
N ALA A 65 2.00 5.79 33.99
CA ALA A 65 1.13 5.87 35.17
C ALA A 65 0.49 4.52 35.50
N ARG A 66 -0.02 3.78 34.49
CA ARG A 66 -0.60 2.44 34.69
C ARG A 66 0.43 1.41 35.17
N ALA A 67 1.67 1.52 34.72
CA ALA A 67 2.76 0.66 35.17
C ALA A 67 3.36 1.07 36.53
N GLY A 68 3.00 2.23 37.07
CA GLY A 68 3.68 2.82 38.24
C GLY A 68 5.17 3.08 37.98
N ALA A 69 5.52 3.40 36.74
CA ALA A 69 6.90 3.58 36.29
C ALA A 69 7.23 5.05 36.02
N SER A 70 8.48 5.45 36.25
CA SER A 70 9.03 6.73 35.81
C SER A 70 9.75 6.61 34.46
N ALA A 71 10.02 7.75 33.82
CA ALA A 71 10.72 7.80 32.54
C ALA A 71 12.12 7.17 32.61
N GLU A 72 12.83 7.34 33.74
CA GLU A 72 14.18 6.80 33.98
C GLU A 72 14.22 5.27 34.06
N GLN A 73 13.06 4.64 34.28
CA GLN A 73 12.92 3.18 34.25
C GLN A 73 12.77 2.63 32.82
N ILE A 74 12.55 3.50 31.83
CA ILE A 74 12.43 3.11 30.42
C ILE A 74 13.81 3.06 29.79
N VAL A 75 14.27 1.85 29.44
CA VAL A 75 15.62 1.65 28.90
C VAL A 75 15.71 2.03 27.41
N GLY A 76 14.59 1.96 26.70
CA GLY A 76 14.45 2.33 25.29
C GLY A 76 12.99 2.35 24.84
N LEU A 77 12.74 3.04 23.74
CA LEU A 77 11.46 3.14 23.03
C LEU A 77 11.62 2.55 21.63
N GLY A 78 10.75 1.60 21.28
CA GLY A 78 10.59 1.08 19.92
C GLY A 78 9.29 1.57 19.28
N ILE A 79 9.34 1.95 18.02
CA ILE A 79 8.17 2.43 17.27
C ILE A 79 7.84 1.41 16.17
N ALA A 80 6.61 0.92 16.17
CA ALA A 80 5.99 0.22 15.05
C ALA A 80 4.87 1.08 14.48
N ASN A 81 4.67 1.00 13.17
CA ASN A 81 3.67 1.80 12.48
C ASN A 81 3.02 1.07 11.32
N GLN A 82 1.77 1.43 11.02
CA GLN A 82 1.13 1.10 9.76
C GLN A 82 2.02 1.57 8.62
N ARG A 83 2.30 0.63 7.71
CA ARG A 83 3.14 0.93 6.56
C ARG A 83 2.34 1.63 5.47
N GLU A 84 3.16 2.12 4.55
CA GLU A 84 2.95 2.98 3.40
C GLU A 84 2.36 4.36 3.65
N THR A 85 1.50 4.56 4.66
CA THR A 85 0.80 5.83 4.92
C THR A 85 1.74 7.05 4.85
N THR A 86 1.41 7.99 3.97
CA THR A 86 2.22 9.15 3.59
C THR A 86 1.81 10.40 4.34
N VAL A 87 2.76 11.06 5.02
CA VAL A 87 2.57 12.35 5.68
C VAL A 87 3.51 13.38 5.06
N LEU A 88 2.98 14.55 4.69
CA LEU A 88 3.77 15.73 4.33
C LEU A 88 3.57 16.83 5.38
N TRP A 89 4.64 17.47 5.83
CA TRP A 89 4.57 18.57 6.80
C TRP A 89 5.58 19.68 6.47
N ASP A 90 5.29 20.88 6.96
CA ASP A 90 6.17 22.03 6.82
C ASP A 90 7.35 21.92 7.81
N ARG A 91 8.59 21.99 7.31
CA ARG A 91 9.83 21.78 8.07
C ARG A 91 9.97 22.77 9.24
N ARG A 92 9.50 24.00 9.07
CA ARG A 92 9.70 25.10 10.03
C ARG A 92 8.64 25.09 11.13
N THR A 93 7.39 24.88 10.75
CA THR A 93 6.24 24.94 11.67
C THR A 93 5.91 23.59 12.29
N GLY A 94 6.31 22.49 11.65
CA GLY A 94 5.89 21.15 12.03
C GLY A 94 4.43 20.84 11.73
N ALA A 95 3.72 21.72 11.04
CA ALA A 95 2.31 21.52 10.73
C ALA A 95 2.17 20.58 9.51
N PRO A 96 1.29 19.56 9.56
CA PRO A 96 0.93 18.77 8.39
C PRO A 96 0.40 19.70 7.27
N ILE A 97 0.85 19.48 6.04
CA ILE A 97 0.37 20.22 4.86
C ILE A 97 -1.11 19.89 4.59
N GLY A 98 -1.50 18.65 4.88
CA GLY A 98 -2.86 18.16 4.79
C GLY A 98 -3.01 16.87 5.59
N ARG A 99 -4.11 16.15 5.35
CA ARG A 99 -4.28 14.81 5.93
C ARG A 99 -3.28 13.83 5.34
N ALA A 100 -2.90 12.85 6.13
CA ALA A 100 -2.10 11.72 5.67
C ALA A 100 -2.93 10.87 4.70
N ILE A 101 -2.33 10.43 3.60
CA ILE A 101 -2.96 9.49 2.65
C ILE A 101 -2.60 8.08 3.10
N VAL A 102 -3.62 7.29 3.44
CA VAL A 102 -3.45 5.96 4.05
C VAL A 102 -3.10 4.92 2.98
N TRP A 103 -2.47 3.83 3.38
CA TRP A 103 -2.09 2.72 2.49
C TRP A 103 -3.27 2.10 1.72
N GLN A 104 -4.47 2.10 2.32
CA GLN A 104 -5.70 1.59 1.71
C GLN A 104 -6.24 2.48 0.58
N ASP A 105 -5.75 3.72 0.50
CA ASP A 105 -6.26 4.72 -0.42
C ASP A 105 -5.93 4.39 -1.88
N THR A 106 -6.95 4.43 -2.74
CA THR A 106 -6.85 4.11 -4.17
C THR A 106 -6.91 5.35 -5.07
N ARG A 107 -6.85 6.57 -4.55
CA ARG A 107 -6.99 7.82 -5.35
C ARG A 107 -5.91 8.02 -6.40
N THR A 108 -4.80 7.30 -6.28
CA THR A 108 -3.65 7.38 -7.17
C THR A 108 -3.73 6.36 -8.30
N ASP A 109 -4.90 5.78 -8.57
CA ASP A 109 -5.13 4.82 -9.65
C ASP A 109 -4.73 5.37 -11.02
N ARG A 110 -5.19 6.58 -11.37
CA ARG A 110 -4.83 7.28 -12.60
C ARG A 110 -3.34 7.61 -12.67
N VAL A 111 -2.74 7.99 -11.54
CA VAL A 111 -1.29 8.24 -11.46
C VAL A 111 -0.52 6.95 -11.74
N VAL A 112 -0.94 5.83 -11.17
CA VAL A 112 -0.32 4.52 -11.41
C VAL A 112 -0.51 4.05 -12.85
N GLU A 113 -1.69 4.26 -13.44
CA GLU A 113 -1.96 3.93 -14.84
C GLU A 113 -1.03 4.72 -15.79
N GLN A 114 -0.86 6.03 -15.53
CA GLN A 114 0.07 6.88 -16.27
C GLN A 114 1.51 6.38 -16.12
N LEU A 115 1.98 6.19 -14.88
CA LEU A 115 3.33 5.72 -14.58
C LEU A 115 3.61 4.34 -15.20
N THR A 116 2.61 3.47 -15.34
CA THR A 116 2.77 2.15 -15.97
C THR A 116 3.09 2.25 -17.46
N ARG A 117 2.69 3.34 -18.12
CA ARG A 117 2.95 3.62 -19.54
C ARG A 117 4.29 4.33 -19.77
N GLU A 118 4.89 4.92 -18.72
CA GLU A 118 6.14 5.66 -18.82
C GLU A 118 7.35 4.75 -19.10
N PRO A 119 8.34 5.23 -19.88
CA PRO A 119 9.63 4.57 -19.96
C PRO A 119 10.26 4.40 -18.56
N GLY A 120 10.75 3.20 -18.26
CA GLY A 120 11.33 2.90 -16.94
C GLY A 120 10.38 2.25 -15.94
N ALA A 121 9.08 2.10 -16.23
CA ALA A 121 8.13 1.43 -15.34
C ALA A 121 8.58 0.04 -14.86
N LYS A 122 9.19 -0.76 -15.75
CA LYS A 122 9.74 -2.09 -15.42
C LYS A 122 10.92 -2.02 -14.45
N ARG A 123 11.70 -0.95 -14.53
CA ARG A 123 12.92 -0.76 -13.76
C ARG A 123 12.63 -0.48 -12.29
N VAL A 124 11.50 0.15 -11.99
CA VAL A 124 11.01 0.39 -10.62
C VAL A 124 11.08 -0.89 -9.77
N ARG A 125 10.45 -1.97 -10.24
CA ARG A 125 10.43 -3.25 -9.52
C ARG A 125 11.83 -3.86 -9.35
N GLU A 126 12.73 -3.66 -10.30
CA GLU A 126 14.10 -4.20 -10.22
C GLU A 126 14.96 -3.50 -9.17
N LEU A 127 14.67 -2.23 -8.89
CA LEU A 127 15.37 -1.39 -7.93
C LEU A 127 14.77 -1.54 -6.52
N CYS A 128 13.44 -1.37 -6.39
CA CYS A 128 12.79 -1.32 -5.08
C CYS A 128 12.05 -2.61 -4.68
N GLY A 129 11.93 -3.60 -5.58
CA GLY A 129 11.28 -4.89 -5.28
C GLY A 129 9.75 -4.87 -5.30
N LEU A 130 9.13 -3.73 -5.61
CA LEU A 130 7.70 -3.50 -5.54
C LEU A 130 7.08 -3.25 -6.94
N PRO A 131 5.85 -3.72 -7.21
CA PRO A 131 5.12 -3.34 -8.41
C PRO A 131 4.59 -1.90 -8.32
N LEU A 132 4.31 -1.27 -9.46
CA LEU A 132 3.53 -0.03 -9.49
C LEU A 132 2.11 -0.31 -9.01
N ALA A 133 1.73 0.28 -7.88
CA ALA A 133 0.43 0.10 -7.26
C ALA A 133 0.05 1.32 -6.41
N THR A 134 -1.24 1.54 -6.20
CA THR A 134 -1.75 2.62 -5.34
C THR A 134 -1.39 2.45 -3.87
N TYR A 135 -0.94 1.25 -3.49
CA TYR A 135 -0.63 0.85 -2.13
C TYR A 135 0.53 1.66 -1.52
N PHE A 136 1.59 1.93 -2.29
CA PHE A 136 2.86 2.46 -1.79
C PHE A 136 2.93 3.99 -1.73
N SER A 137 3.96 4.53 -1.07
CA SER A 137 4.05 5.96 -0.77
C SER A 137 4.32 6.85 -1.99
N ALA A 138 5.17 6.42 -2.94
CA ALA A 138 5.61 7.29 -4.05
C ALA A 138 4.46 7.85 -4.90
N PRO A 139 3.47 7.06 -5.37
CA PRO A 139 2.32 7.61 -6.09
C PRO A 139 1.52 8.62 -5.24
N LYS A 140 1.44 8.43 -3.92
CA LYS A 140 0.74 9.33 -3.00
C LYS A 140 1.47 10.67 -2.87
N ILE A 141 2.81 10.64 -2.79
CA ILE A 141 3.63 11.86 -2.77
C ILE A 141 3.47 12.61 -4.09
N ARG A 142 3.61 11.91 -5.23
CA ARG A 142 3.44 12.51 -6.55
C ARG A 142 2.08 13.17 -6.69
N TRP A 143 1.01 12.47 -6.33
CA TRP A 143 -0.35 13.03 -6.34
C TRP A 143 -0.46 14.30 -5.48
N LEU A 144 0.12 14.32 -4.27
CA LEU A 144 0.08 15.51 -3.40
C LEU A 144 0.82 16.70 -4.02
N LEU A 145 1.96 16.46 -4.66
CA LEU A 145 2.73 17.48 -5.38
C LEU A 145 1.94 18.03 -6.57
N ASP A 146 1.31 17.16 -7.37
CA ASP A 146 0.55 17.57 -8.55
C ASP A 146 -0.74 18.34 -8.19
N GLN A 147 -1.39 17.99 -7.09
CA GLN A 147 -2.69 18.56 -6.72
C GLN A 147 -2.60 19.82 -5.85
N THR A 148 -1.43 20.13 -5.29
CA THR A 148 -1.28 21.25 -4.35
C THR A 148 -0.43 22.36 -4.98
N PRO A 149 -1.04 23.48 -5.42
CA PRO A 149 -0.31 24.59 -6.04
C PRO A 149 0.83 25.12 -5.15
N GLY A 150 2.02 25.30 -5.73
CA GLY A 150 3.20 25.80 -5.02
C GLY A 150 3.90 24.78 -4.12
N LEU A 151 3.37 23.56 -3.97
CA LEU A 151 3.98 22.52 -3.14
C LEU A 151 5.26 21.93 -3.76
N PRO A 152 5.35 21.69 -5.09
CA PRO A 152 6.58 21.22 -5.74
C PRO A 152 7.77 22.14 -5.48
N GLU A 153 7.62 23.44 -5.70
CA GLU A 153 8.69 24.42 -5.53
C GLU A 153 9.16 24.49 -4.07
N ARG A 154 8.20 24.46 -3.13
CA ARG A 154 8.51 24.41 -1.69
C ARG A 154 9.22 23.11 -1.30
N ALA A 155 8.85 21.98 -1.90
CA ALA A 155 9.51 20.70 -1.66
C ALA A 155 10.95 20.69 -2.22
N GLU A 156 11.18 21.26 -3.39
CA GLU A 156 12.52 21.44 -3.98
C GLU A 156 13.41 22.32 -3.11
N CYS A 157 12.87 23.39 -2.54
CA CYS A 157 13.56 24.24 -1.57
C CYS A 157 13.76 23.58 -0.19
N GLY A 158 13.23 22.38 0.04
CA GLY A 158 13.31 21.69 1.32
C GLY A 158 12.44 22.34 2.41
N GLU A 159 11.39 23.07 2.07
CA GLU A 159 10.45 23.58 3.07
C GLU A 159 9.41 22.53 3.50
N VAL A 160 9.20 21.52 2.66
CA VAL A 160 8.26 20.42 2.89
C VAL A 160 9.05 19.15 3.17
N LEU A 161 8.65 18.44 4.21
CA LEU A 161 9.17 17.13 4.58
C LEU A 161 8.17 16.04 4.26
N PHE A 162 8.69 14.91 3.82
CA PHE A 162 7.99 13.64 3.70
C PHE A 162 8.41 12.70 4.82
N GLY A 163 7.48 11.85 5.23
CA GLY A 163 7.79 10.66 5.99
C GLY A 163 6.61 9.69 6.03
N THR A 164 6.92 8.42 6.24
CA THR A 164 5.95 7.46 6.75
C THR A 164 5.66 7.76 8.23
N THR A 165 4.69 7.05 8.82
CA THR A 165 4.15 7.46 10.11
C THR A 165 5.19 7.44 11.25
N GLU A 166 6.15 6.51 11.26
CA GLU A 166 7.24 6.53 12.24
C GLU A 166 8.15 7.75 12.11
N SER A 167 8.44 8.19 10.88
CA SER A 167 9.25 9.39 10.64
C SER A 167 8.57 10.62 11.24
N TRP A 168 7.25 10.73 11.06
CA TRP A 168 6.43 11.78 11.68
C TRP A 168 6.46 11.70 13.21
N LEU A 169 6.33 10.51 13.79
CA LEU A 169 6.38 10.33 15.25
C LEU A 169 7.76 10.66 15.83
N ILE A 170 8.84 10.19 15.20
CA ILE A 170 10.21 10.47 15.63
C ILE A 170 10.49 11.97 15.56
N TRP A 171 10.08 12.62 14.47
CA TRP A 171 10.25 14.08 14.30
C TRP A 171 9.60 14.84 15.45
N ASN A 172 8.35 14.53 15.80
CA ASN A 172 7.63 15.18 16.90
C ASN A 172 8.20 14.86 18.29
N LEU A 173 8.59 13.60 18.52
CA LEU A 173 9.14 13.16 19.81
C LEU A 173 10.50 13.77 20.10
N THR A 174 11.31 14.00 19.08
CA THR A 174 12.69 14.53 19.19
C THR A 174 12.77 16.04 19.00
N GLY A 175 11.71 16.66 18.49
CA GLY A 175 11.69 18.09 18.15
C GLY A 175 12.42 18.43 16.85
N GLY A 176 12.55 17.48 15.92
CA GLY A 176 13.05 17.76 14.58
C GLY A 176 13.90 16.69 13.90
N LEU A 177 14.20 15.55 14.53
CA LEU A 177 14.99 14.50 13.91
C LEU A 177 14.20 13.86 12.74
N HIS A 178 14.70 14.02 11.53
CA HIS A 178 14.02 13.59 10.30
C HIS A 178 14.70 12.35 9.72
N ILE A 179 14.25 11.19 10.19
CA ILE A 179 14.79 9.88 9.82
C ILE A 179 13.66 8.86 9.58
N THR A 180 13.97 7.80 8.86
CA THR A 180 13.14 6.60 8.68
C THR A 180 14.03 5.36 8.83
N ASP A 181 13.44 4.20 9.12
CA ASP A 181 14.19 2.95 9.10
C ASP A 181 14.12 2.26 7.72
N VAL A 182 15.08 1.38 7.44
CA VAL A 182 15.13 0.63 6.17
C VAL A 182 13.87 -0.18 5.86
N THR A 183 13.11 -0.64 6.85
CA THR A 183 11.88 -1.41 6.59
C THR A 183 10.79 -0.49 6.06
N ASN A 184 10.51 0.64 6.69
CA ASN A 184 9.57 1.63 6.19
C ASN A 184 10.04 2.26 4.86
N ALA A 185 11.32 2.61 4.74
CA ALA A 185 11.88 3.15 3.50
C ALA A 185 11.70 2.19 2.31
N SER A 186 11.84 0.88 2.53
CA SER A 186 11.62 -0.14 1.50
C SER A 186 10.18 -0.21 0.97
N ARG A 187 9.22 0.40 1.67
CA ARG A 187 7.79 0.42 1.29
C ARG A 187 7.37 1.67 0.54
N THR A 188 8.29 2.61 0.34
CA THR A 188 7.98 3.88 -0.32
C THR A 188 8.00 3.80 -1.83
N MET A 189 8.64 2.78 -2.41
CA MET A 189 9.08 2.70 -3.82
C MET A 189 10.21 3.67 -4.22
N LEU A 190 10.87 4.31 -3.26
CA LEU A 190 11.95 5.28 -3.52
C LEU A 190 13.33 4.79 -3.09
N MET A 191 13.40 3.71 -2.31
CA MET A 191 14.64 3.11 -1.86
C MET A 191 15.07 1.97 -2.78
N ASN A 192 16.34 1.96 -3.16
CA ASN A 192 16.93 0.81 -3.85
C ASN A 192 17.32 -0.27 -2.84
N LEU A 193 16.81 -1.48 -3.04
CA LEU A 193 16.99 -2.59 -2.11
C LEU A 193 18.43 -3.08 -2.03
N ARG A 194 19.28 -2.82 -3.02
CA ARG A 194 20.70 -3.23 -2.96
C ARG A 194 21.55 -2.24 -2.18
N THR A 195 21.32 -0.94 -2.38
CA THR A 195 22.12 0.12 -1.76
C THR A 195 21.58 0.54 -0.39
N LEU A 196 20.29 0.28 -0.13
CA LEU A 196 19.55 0.73 1.06
C LEU A 196 19.54 2.25 1.21
N SER A 197 19.56 2.95 0.08
CA SER A 197 19.55 4.41 -0.03
C SER A 197 18.43 4.85 -0.97
N TRP A 198 17.99 6.10 -0.81
CA TRP A 198 17.15 6.75 -1.82
C TRP A 198 17.85 6.73 -3.17
N ASP A 199 17.13 6.33 -4.21
CA ASP A 199 17.67 6.05 -5.53
C ASP A 199 17.26 7.12 -6.52
N ASP A 200 18.23 7.80 -7.14
CA ASP A 200 17.96 8.95 -8.02
C ASP A 200 17.10 8.56 -9.23
N GLU A 201 17.24 7.34 -9.78
CA GLU A 201 16.42 6.88 -10.90
C GLU A 201 14.94 6.74 -10.49
N LEU A 202 14.68 6.24 -9.27
CA LEU A 202 13.33 6.21 -8.71
C LEU A 202 12.79 7.61 -8.43
N LEU A 203 13.60 8.49 -7.83
CA LEU A 203 13.19 9.87 -7.52
C LEU A 203 12.82 10.64 -8.78
N ASP A 204 13.63 10.54 -9.83
CA ASP A 204 13.38 11.19 -11.12
C ASP A 204 12.12 10.61 -11.79
N PHE A 205 11.95 9.29 -11.77
CA PHE A 205 10.77 8.62 -12.34
C PHE A 205 9.46 9.08 -11.70
N PHE A 206 9.43 9.24 -10.38
CA PHE A 206 8.23 9.73 -9.68
C PHE A 206 8.16 11.27 -9.63
N GLY A 207 9.22 12.00 -10.00
CA GLY A 207 9.30 13.46 -9.86
C GLY A 207 9.29 13.92 -8.41
N ILE A 208 10.05 13.27 -7.52
CA ILE A 208 10.06 13.54 -6.08
C ILE A 208 11.39 14.17 -5.66
N PRO A 209 11.38 15.41 -5.11
CA PRO A 209 12.60 16.08 -4.65
C PRO A 209 13.30 15.32 -3.51
N ARG A 210 14.60 15.07 -3.64
CA ARG A 210 15.40 14.44 -2.58
C ARG A 210 15.38 15.23 -1.25
N ALA A 211 15.24 16.56 -1.32
CA ALA A 211 15.29 17.47 -0.16
C ALA A 211 14.16 17.26 0.88
N MET A 212 13.06 16.61 0.48
CA MET A 212 11.96 16.27 1.40
C MET A 212 12.15 14.94 2.12
N LEU A 213 13.11 14.09 1.72
CA LEU A 213 13.20 12.72 2.20
C LEU A 213 13.98 12.62 3.53
N PRO A 214 13.55 11.74 4.47
CA PRO A 214 14.26 11.51 5.72
C PRO A 214 15.58 10.76 5.48
N GLU A 215 16.54 10.85 6.40
CA GLU A 215 17.70 9.95 6.34
C GLU A 215 17.28 8.50 6.66
N ILE A 216 17.75 7.53 5.86
CA ILE A 216 17.47 6.11 6.08
C ILE A 216 18.47 5.55 7.11
N ARG A 217 17.96 4.90 8.14
CA ARG A 217 18.70 4.33 9.27
C ARG A 217 18.41 2.84 9.44
N SER A 218 19.22 2.15 10.25
CA SER A 218 18.94 0.77 10.67
C SER A 218 17.64 0.71 11.47
N SER A 219 16.94 -0.41 11.40
CA SER A 219 15.74 -0.71 12.21
C SER A 219 16.02 -0.81 13.71
N THR A 220 17.28 -0.99 14.09
CA THR A 220 17.69 -1.27 15.47
C THR A 220 19.02 -0.58 15.76
N GLU A 221 18.93 0.70 16.13
CA GLU A 221 20.03 1.55 16.60
C GLU A 221 19.45 2.71 17.44
N VAL A 222 20.28 3.38 18.25
CA VAL A 222 19.83 4.55 19.03
C VAL A 222 19.79 5.78 18.13
N TYR A 223 18.60 6.24 17.79
CA TYR A 223 18.39 7.40 16.90
C TYR A 223 18.57 8.73 17.62
N GLY A 224 18.06 8.82 18.85
CA GLY A 224 17.94 10.07 19.58
C GLY A 224 17.18 9.87 20.87
N THR A 225 16.89 10.98 21.55
CA THR A 225 16.17 10.99 22.83
C THR A 225 14.92 11.84 22.69
N THR A 226 13.83 11.42 23.30
CA THR A 226 12.60 12.20 23.36
C THR A 226 12.86 13.54 24.08
N THR A 227 12.39 14.63 23.49
CA THR A 227 12.43 15.99 24.04
C THR A 227 11.04 16.50 24.39
N THR A 228 9.99 15.86 23.84
CA THR A 228 8.57 16.18 24.08
C THR A 228 7.83 14.99 24.70
N VAL A 229 6.60 15.23 25.20
CA VAL A 229 5.69 14.25 25.82
C VAL A 229 6.23 13.63 27.11
N VAL A 230 7.28 12.82 27.03
CA VAL A 230 8.05 12.30 28.16
C VAL A 230 9.53 12.43 27.81
N PRO A 231 10.22 13.51 28.23
CA PRO A 231 11.63 13.73 27.90
C PRO A 231 12.56 12.67 28.50
N GLY A 232 13.67 12.39 27.80
CA GLY A 232 14.77 11.56 28.32
C GLY A 232 14.74 10.07 27.94
N ILE A 233 13.75 9.63 27.16
CA ILE A 233 13.65 8.23 26.70
C ILE A 233 14.39 8.08 25.37
N ARG A 234 15.30 7.11 25.27
CA ARG A 234 16.03 6.81 24.02
C ARG A 234 15.11 6.13 23.02
N ILE A 235 14.96 6.71 21.83
CA ILE A 235 14.31 6.04 20.70
C ILE A 235 15.37 5.15 20.05
N ALA A 236 15.15 3.83 20.10
CA ALA A 236 16.18 2.84 19.84
C ALA A 236 15.80 1.79 18.79
N ALA A 237 14.59 1.89 18.23
CA ALA A 237 14.15 1.09 17.09
C ALA A 237 12.93 1.73 16.43
N ALA A 238 12.83 1.54 15.11
CA ALA A 238 11.66 1.82 14.31
C ALA A 238 11.53 0.71 13.28
N LEU A 239 10.33 0.17 13.11
CA LEU A 239 10.03 -0.88 12.13
C LEU A 239 8.62 -0.68 11.60
N GLY A 240 8.41 -0.97 10.32
CA GLY A 240 7.05 -1.13 9.82
C GLY A 240 6.36 -2.31 10.53
N ASP A 241 5.06 -2.20 10.81
CA ASP A 241 4.28 -3.12 11.65
C ASP A 241 4.46 -4.61 11.32
N GLN A 242 4.42 -4.98 10.04
CA GLN A 242 4.55 -6.38 9.63
C GLN A 242 5.97 -6.93 9.83
N GLN A 243 6.99 -6.09 9.62
CA GLN A 243 8.39 -6.40 9.94
C GLN A 243 8.62 -6.44 11.46
N ALA A 244 7.97 -5.56 12.22
CA ALA A 244 7.96 -5.63 13.67
C ALA A 244 7.35 -6.95 14.14
N ALA A 245 6.24 -7.40 13.57
CA ALA A 245 5.67 -8.73 13.85
C ALA A 245 6.61 -9.87 13.46
N LEU A 246 7.32 -9.80 12.33
CA LEU A 246 8.37 -10.76 11.96
C LEU A 246 9.48 -10.84 13.02
N PHE A 247 9.93 -9.69 13.50
CA PHE A 247 10.94 -9.58 14.55
C PHE A 247 10.44 -10.07 15.92
N GLY A 248 9.20 -9.71 16.29
CA GLY A 248 8.55 -10.11 17.55
C GLY A 248 8.22 -11.61 17.59
N GLN A 249 7.95 -12.21 16.44
CA GLN A 249 7.86 -13.66 16.27
C GLN A 249 9.22 -14.35 16.28
N THR A 250 10.33 -13.62 16.37
CA THR A 250 11.71 -14.14 16.38
C THR A 250 12.10 -14.90 15.11
N CYS A 251 11.55 -14.49 13.96
CA CYS A 251 11.86 -15.08 12.65
C CYS A 251 13.18 -14.49 12.10
N PHE A 252 14.30 -14.84 12.74
CA PHE A 252 15.62 -14.29 12.44
C PHE A 252 16.42 -15.09 11.40
N ALA A 253 16.03 -16.34 11.13
CA ALA A 253 16.73 -17.21 10.19
C ALA A 253 15.98 -17.35 8.84
N PRO A 254 16.69 -17.57 7.72
CA PRO A 254 16.06 -17.86 6.44
C PRO A 254 15.11 -19.05 6.54
N GLY A 255 13.93 -18.94 5.94
CA GLY A 255 12.90 -19.99 5.99
C GLY A 255 11.92 -19.87 7.16
N GLU A 256 12.23 -19.03 8.17
CA GLU A 256 11.28 -18.70 9.22
C GLU A 256 10.27 -17.67 8.72
N ALA A 257 8.98 -17.98 8.90
CA ALA A 257 7.89 -17.12 8.47
C ALA A 257 6.88 -16.87 9.57
N LYS A 258 6.15 -15.77 9.42
CA LYS A 258 4.93 -15.52 10.18
C LYS A 258 3.79 -15.11 9.27
N CYS A 259 2.56 -15.34 9.72
CA CYS A 259 1.35 -14.77 9.12
C CYS A 259 0.51 -14.07 10.18
N THR A 260 0.20 -12.79 9.94
CA THR A 260 -0.72 -12.02 10.78
C THR A 260 -2.12 -12.12 10.20
N TYR A 261 -3.06 -12.76 10.90
CA TYR A 261 -4.44 -12.94 10.49
C TYR A 261 -5.38 -11.89 11.11
N GLY A 262 -5.72 -10.87 10.31
CA GLY A 262 -6.63 -9.78 10.66
C GLY A 262 -7.75 -9.62 9.64
N THR A 263 -8.14 -8.39 9.31
CA THR A 263 -9.10 -8.11 8.22
C THR A 263 -8.61 -8.72 6.90
N GLY A 264 -7.36 -8.41 6.55
CA GLY A 264 -6.54 -9.17 5.59
C GLY A 264 -5.48 -9.98 6.34
N SER A 265 -4.72 -10.79 5.60
CA SER A 265 -3.61 -11.56 6.14
C SER A 265 -2.30 -11.22 5.44
N PHE A 266 -1.24 -11.06 6.23
CA PHE A 266 0.08 -10.68 5.73
C PHE A 266 1.12 -11.70 6.16
N LEU A 267 1.61 -12.46 5.18
CA LEU A 267 2.63 -13.48 5.37
C LEU A 267 3.99 -12.90 5.00
N LEU A 268 4.96 -13.03 5.91
CA LEU A 268 6.33 -12.60 5.71
C LEU A 268 7.26 -13.78 5.95
N LEU A 269 8.13 -14.05 4.97
CA LEU A 269 9.17 -15.08 5.02
C LEU A 269 10.54 -14.40 5.04
N ASN A 270 11.36 -14.69 6.05
CA ASN A 270 12.74 -14.25 6.09
C ASN A 270 13.57 -14.97 5.01
N THR A 271 14.27 -14.22 4.16
CA THR A 271 15.11 -14.76 3.07
C THR A 271 16.60 -14.56 3.29
N GLY A 272 17.02 -14.12 4.47
CA GLY A 272 18.41 -13.86 4.80
C GLY A 272 18.95 -12.57 4.20
N GLN A 273 20.25 -12.54 3.90
CA GLN A 273 20.96 -11.31 3.55
C GLN A 273 20.95 -10.98 2.05
N THR A 274 20.26 -11.79 1.24
CA THR A 274 20.14 -11.60 -0.20
C THR A 274 18.68 -11.33 -0.56
N PRO A 275 18.37 -10.24 -1.29
CA PRO A 275 17.01 -9.99 -1.73
C PRO A 275 16.58 -11.04 -2.76
N VAL A 276 15.51 -11.77 -2.46
CA VAL A 276 14.90 -12.72 -3.40
C VAL A 276 13.93 -11.96 -4.28
N ARG A 277 14.16 -11.94 -5.59
CA ARG A 277 13.24 -11.32 -6.55
C ARG A 277 12.10 -12.29 -6.84
N SER A 278 10.87 -11.85 -6.61
CA SER A 278 9.72 -12.67 -6.90
C SER A 278 9.44 -12.77 -8.41
N ALA A 279 9.18 -13.99 -8.89
CA ALA A 279 8.55 -14.29 -10.17
C ALA A 279 7.09 -14.77 -9.99
N HIS A 280 6.66 -15.07 -8.75
CA HIS A 280 5.34 -15.63 -8.43
C HIS A 280 4.43 -14.67 -7.65
N GLY A 281 4.55 -13.35 -7.91
CA GLY A 281 3.61 -12.35 -7.41
C GLY A 281 3.79 -11.92 -5.95
N MET A 282 4.96 -12.15 -5.35
CA MET A 282 5.31 -11.65 -4.01
C MET A 282 5.99 -10.27 -4.08
N LEU A 283 6.01 -9.59 -2.94
CA LEU A 283 6.80 -8.36 -2.74
C LEU A 283 8.17 -8.73 -2.18
N THR A 284 9.24 -8.17 -2.76
CA THR A 284 10.58 -8.24 -2.16
C THR A 284 10.77 -7.01 -1.29
N THR A 285 11.09 -7.18 -0.01
CA THR A 285 11.19 -6.07 0.96
C THR A 285 12.33 -6.28 1.95
N VAL A 286 12.70 -5.25 2.71
CA VAL A 286 13.62 -5.40 3.85
C VAL A 286 12.83 -5.95 5.03
N GLY A 287 13.34 -7.02 5.66
CA GLY A 287 12.81 -7.58 6.90
C GLY A 287 13.25 -6.77 8.12
N PHE A 288 14.56 -6.53 8.26
CA PHE A 288 15.13 -5.63 9.29
C PHE A 288 16.63 -5.43 9.03
N LYS A 289 17.24 -4.43 9.69
CA LYS A 289 18.70 -4.25 9.77
C LYS A 289 19.09 -3.89 11.20
N ILE A 290 20.14 -4.52 11.74
CA ILE A 290 20.61 -4.28 13.12
C ILE A 290 21.95 -3.55 13.08
N GLY A 291 21.96 -2.27 13.49
CA GLY A 291 23.12 -1.39 13.41
C GLY A 291 23.88 -1.51 12.08
N ALA A 292 25.17 -1.85 12.17
CA ALA A 292 26.06 -2.01 11.02
C ALA A 292 25.95 -3.38 10.32
N GLU A 293 25.25 -4.36 10.89
CA GLU A 293 25.12 -5.71 10.31
C GLU A 293 24.43 -5.69 8.94
N PRO A 294 24.69 -6.67 8.05
CA PRO A 294 23.97 -6.78 6.79
C PRO A 294 22.45 -6.77 6.97
N ALA A 295 21.73 -6.14 6.05
CA ALA A 295 20.27 -6.17 6.10
C ALA A 295 19.75 -7.59 5.85
N VAL A 296 18.65 -7.91 6.51
CA VAL A 296 17.88 -9.12 6.30
C VAL A 296 16.65 -8.76 5.47
N TYR A 297 16.39 -9.53 4.41
CA TYR A 297 15.28 -9.34 3.49
C TYR A 297 14.14 -10.31 3.79
N ALA A 298 12.97 -10.00 3.23
CA ALA A 298 11.81 -10.84 3.30
C ALA A 298 11.06 -10.86 1.96
N LEU A 299 10.37 -11.97 1.72
CA LEU A 299 9.23 -12.00 0.81
C LEU A 299 7.96 -11.73 1.60
N GLU A 300 7.09 -10.91 1.04
CA GLU A 300 5.78 -10.58 1.60
C GLU A 300 4.67 -10.95 0.62
N GLY A 301 3.66 -11.64 1.14
CA GLY A 301 2.45 -12.02 0.43
C GLY A 301 1.23 -11.49 1.19
N SER A 302 0.42 -10.70 0.48
CA SER A 302 -0.75 -10.04 1.05
C SER A 302 -2.02 -10.72 0.57
N ILE A 303 -2.89 -11.10 1.50
CA ILE A 303 -4.21 -11.68 1.26
C ILE A 303 -5.23 -10.63 1.68
N ALA A 304 -5.95 -10.06 0.72
CA ALA A 304 -6.84 -8.92 0.96
C ALA A 304 -7.99 -9.23 1.93
N VAL A 305 -8.59 -10.42 1.82
CA VAL A 305 -9.86 -10.76 2.49
C VAL A 305 -9.71 -12.06 3.27
N THR A 306 -9.70 -11.95 4.60
CA THR A 306 -9.68 -13.09 5.53
C THR A 306 -10.68 -12.85 6.67
N GLY A 307 -10.33 -12.04 7.68
CA GLY A 307 -11.25 -11.67 8.75
C GLY A 307 -12.46 -10.87 8.25
N SER A 308 -12.31 -10.08 7.19
CA SER A 308 -13.43 -9.41 6.53
C SER A 308 -14.44 -10.38 5.90
N LEU A 309 -14.03 -11.61 5.53
CA LEU A 309 -14.98 -12.64 5.07
C LEU A 309 -15.88 -13.11 6.22
N VAL A 310 -15.29 -13.28 7.42
CA VAL A 310 -16.05 -13.62 8.64
C VAL A 310 -16.99 -12.46 9.01
N GLN A 311 -16.52 -11.22 8.90
CA GLN A 311 -17.35 -10.03 9.14
C GLN A 311 -18.51 -9.95 8.14
N TRP A 312 -18.27 -10.19 6.86
CA TRP A 312 -19.33 -10.22 5.85
C TRP A 312 -20.37 -11.32 6.12
N LEU A 313 -19.94 -12.51 6.55
CA LEU A 313 -20.84 -13.60 6.95
C LEU A 313 -21.74 -13.21 8.13
N ARG A 314 -21.22 -12.39 9.06
CA ARG A 314 -21.92 -11.86 10.23
C ARG A 314 -22.86 -10.71 9.88
N ASP A 315 -22.34 -9.67 9.24
CA ASP A 315 -23.02 -8.39 9.09
C ASP A 315 -23.92 -8.34 7.85
N SER A 316 -23.56 -9.05 6.78
CA SER A 316 -24.27 -9.00 5.50
C SER A 316 -25.15 -10.22 5.25
N LEU A 317 -24.68 -11.42 5.61
CA LEU A 317 -25.48 -12.64 5.50
C LEU A 317 -26.22 -13.02 6.79
N GLU A 318 -25.86 -12.41 7.91
CA GLU A 318 -26.49 -12.62 9.22
C GLU A 318 -26.56 -14.11 9.64
N LEU A 319 -25.60 -14.93 9.18
CA LEU A 319 -25.56 -16.37 9.50
C LEU A 319 -24.99 -16.64 10.90
N ILE A 320 -24.32 -15.66 11.48
CA ILE A 320 -23.75 -15.65 12.84
C ILE A 320 -23.97 -14.27 13.47
N GLY A 321 -24.17 -14.20 14.79
CA GLY A 321 -24.36 -12.95 15.51
C GLY A 321 -23.06 -12.28 15.93
N THR A 322 -22.00 -13.07 16.13
CA THR A 322 -20.67 -12.58 16.49
C THR A 322 -19.58 -13.32 15.72
N ALA A 323 -18.41 -12.69 15.51
CA ALA A 323 -17.33 -13.32 14.75
C ALA A 323 -16.85 -14.66 15.36
N PRO A 324 -16.75 -14.85 16.69
CA PRO A 324 -16.37 -16.13 17.28
C PRO A 324 -17.35 -17.29 17.00
N GLU A 325 -18.64 -17.01 16.78
CA GLU A 325 -19.64 -18.04 16.49
C GLU A 325 -19.37 -18.82 15.21
N ILE A 326 -18.56 -18.27 14.28
CA ILE A 326 -18.19 -18.99 13.06
C ILE A 326 -17.51 -20.32 13.35
N GLU A 327 -16.70 -20.40 14.40
CA GLU A 327 -16.03 -21.65 14.78
C GLU A 327 -17.07 -22.70 15.20
N THR A 328 -18.01 -22.30 16.07
CA THR A 328 -19.09 -23.18 16.52
C THR A 328 -19.93 -23.67 15.34
N LEU A 329 -20.30 -22.77 14.42
CA LEU A 329 -21.11 -23.10 13.26
C LEU A 329 -20.35 -24.03 12.29
N ALA A 330 -19.09 -23.75 12.00
CA ALA A 330 -18.25 -24.57 11.13
C ALA A 330 -17.97 -25.97 11.69
N ARG A 331 -18.05 -26.15 13.02
CA ARG A 331 -17.92 -27.45 13.71
C ARG A 331 -19.18 -28.32 13.65
N THR A 332 -20.30 -27.81 13.16
CA THR A 332 -21.53 -28.61 12.97
C THR A 332 -21.43 -29.59 11.79
N VAL A 333 -20.39 -29.46 10.96
CA VAL A 333 -20.10 -30.29 9.79
C VAL A 333 -18.64 -30.77 9.84
N ALA A 334 -18.36 -31.88 9.15
CA ALA A 334 -17.03 -32.49 9.13
C ALA A 334 -16.06 -31.85 8.11
N ASP A 335 -16.61 -31.29 7.02
CA ASP A 335 -15.89 -30.69 5.89
C ASP A 335 -16.74 -29.58 5.24
N ASN A 336 -16.29 -29.05 4.10
CA ASN A 336 -16.99 -28.01 3.35
C ASN A 336 -18.14 -28.53 2.47
N GLY A 337 -18.43 -29.84 2.45
CA GLY A 337 -19.48 -30.44 1.62
C GLY A 337 -19.25 -30.33 0.11
N GLY A 338 -18.02 -30.01 -0.33
CA GLY A 338 -17.67 -29.74 -1.72
C GLY A 338 -17.88 -28.30 -2.17
N CYS A 339 -18.26 -27.37 -1.26
CA CYS A 339 -18.40 -25.96 -1.60
C CYS A 339 -17.14 -25.15 -1.27
N TYR A 340 -16.86 -24.17 -2.12
CA TYR A 340 -15.69 -23.29 -2.00
C TYR A 340 -16.14 -21.83 -2.07
N ILE A 341 -15.54 -20.98 -1.24
CA ILE A 341 -15.78 -19.55 -1.24
C ILE A 341 -14.46 -18.86 -1.57
N VAL A 342 -14.39 -18.18 -2.71
CA VAL A 342 -13.22 -17.36 -3.08
C VAL A 342 -13.57 -15.91 -2.79
N PRO A 343 -12.97 -15.28 -1.76
CA PRO A 343 -13.46 -14.02 -1.24
C PRO A 343 -12.82 -12.79 -1.90
N ALA A 344 -12.85 -12.73 -3.23
CA ALA A 344 -12.24 -11.64 -4.01
C ALA A 344 -13.07 -10.34 -4.01
N PHE A 345 -13.57 -9.88 -2.84
CA PHE A 345 -14.45 -8.71 -2.74
C PHE A 345 -13.80 -7.41 -3.26
N SER A 346 -12.48 -7.31 -3.14
CA SER A 346 -11.68 -6.18 -3.62
C SER A 346 -10.67 -6.61 -4.70
N GLY A 347 -10.96 -7.70 -5.42
CA GLY A 347 -9.98 -8.39 -6.25
C GLY A 347 -9.14 -9.41 -5.47
N LEU A 348 -8.23 -10.07 -6.17
CA LEU A 348 -7.24 -10.98 -5.60
C LEU A 348 -5.87 -10.31 -5.58
N PHE A 349 -5.19 -10.40 -4.43
CA PHE A 349 -3.81 -9.95 -4.28
C PHE A 349 -2.85 -11.11 -4.57
N ALA A 350 -1.76 -11.23 -3.83
CA ALA A 350 -0.76 -12.26 -4.02
C ALA A 350 -1.38 -13.68 -3.94
N PRO A 351 -0.96 -14.62 -4.81
CA PRO A 351 0.01 -14.46 -5.92
C PRO A 351 -0.59 -13.92 -7.23
N HIS A 352 -1.91 -13.70 -7.27
CA HIS A 352 -2.71 -13.50 -8.49
C HIS A 352 -2.68 -12.07 -9.06
N TRP A 353 -2.86 -11.05 -8.22
CA TRP A 353 -2.97 -9.63 -8.60
C TRP A 353 -4.06 -9.34 -9.66
N HIS A 354 -5.18 -10.04 -9.57
CA HIS A 354 -6.36 -9.86 -10.42
C HIS A 354 -7.35 -8.88 -9.75
N SER A 355 -7.24 -7.59 -10.07
CA SER A 355 -8.13 -6.53 -9.53
C SER A 355 -9.58 -6.66 -10.03
N GLU A 356 -9.77 -7.32 -11.16
CA GLU A 356 -11.06 -7.62 -11.76
C GLU A 356 -11.80 -8.80 -11.11
N ALA A 357 -11.09 -9.62 -10.33
CA ALA A 357 -11.69 -10.80 -9.71
C ALA A 357 -12.78 -10.42 -8.70
N ARG A 358 -13.84 -11.21 -8.60
CA ARG A 358 -14.93 -10.98 -7.64
C ARG A 358 -15.29 -12.22 -6.83
N GLY A 359 -15.95 -11.99 -5.70
CA GLY A 359 -16.32 -13.06 -4.77
C GLY A 359 -17.21 -14.11 -5.44
N VAL A 360 -16.82 -15.39 -5.33
CA VAL A 360 -17.57 -16.53 -5.89
C VAL A 360 -17.80 -17.58 -4.81
N ILE A 361 -19.02 -18.12 -4.77
CA ILE A 361 -19.35 -19.35 -4.04
C ILE A 361 -19.62 -20.44 -5.09
N ALA A 362 -18.79 -21.48 -5.11
CA ALA A 362 -18.86 -22.58 -6.06
C ALA A 362 -19.19 -23.91 -5.37
N GLY A 363 -19.70 -24.89 -6.13
CA GLY A 363 -19.94 -26.25 -5.64
C GLY A 363 -21.21 -26.43 -4.79
N LEU A 364 -22.20 -25.53 -4.92
CA LEU A 364 -23.45 -25.66 -4.18
C LEU A 364 -24.29 -26.85 -4.66
N THR A 365 -24.72 -27.68 -3.72
CA THR A 365 -25.68 -28.77 -3.91
C THR A 365 -26.78 -28.70 -2.84
N SER A 366 -27.85 -29.48 -2.97
CA SER A 366 -28.90 -29.56 -1.94
C SER A 366 -28.42 -30.14 -0.59
N TYR A 367 -27.20 -30.66 -0.52
CA TYR A 367 -26.55 -31.13 0.72
C TYR A 367 -25.98 -29.98 1.57
N ILE A 368 -25.70 -28.82 0.95
CA ILE A 368 -25.02 -27.70 1.61
C ILE A 368 -25.92 -27.06 2.67
N THR A 369 -25.34 -26.72 3.81
CA THR A 369 -26.00 -26.07 4.94
C THR A 369 -25.20 -24.84 5.35
N LYS A 370 -25.75 -24.01 6.26
CA LYS A 370 -25.00 -22.89 6.85
C LYS A 370 -23.71 -23.33 7.56
N GLY A 371 -23.63 -24.56 8.07
CA GLY A 371 -22.42 -25.14 8.64
C GLY A 371 -21.32 -25.31 7.59
N HIS A 372 -21.67 -25.86 6.42
CA HIS A 372 -20.75 -26.01 5.29
C HIS A 372 -20.24 -24.66 4.77
N LEU A 373 -21.10 -23.64 4.69
CA LEU A 373 -20.67 -22.27 4.31
C LEU A 373 -19.71 -21.66 5.33
N ALA A 374 -20.01 -21.78 6.64
CA ALA A 374 -19.12 -21.32 7.69
C ALA A 374 -17.77 -22.06 7.67
N ARG A 375 -17.78 -23.36 7.35
CA ARG A 375 -16.55 -24.15 7.14
C ARG A 375 -15.75 -23.65 5.95
N ALA A 376 -16.39 -23.46 4.80
CA ALA A 376 -15.76 -22.96 3.58
C ALA A 376 -15.15 -21.55 3.76
N VAL A 377 -15.75 -20.68 4.60
CA VAL A 377 -15.16 -19.38 4.98
C VAL A 377 -13.80 -19.55 5.68
N LEU A 378 -13.70 -20.48 6.63
CA LEU A 378 -12.43 -20.74 7.33
C LEU A 378 -11.41 -21.41 6.41
N GLU A 379 -11.85 -22.38 5.60
CA GLU A 379 -10.99 -23.07 4.64
C GLU A 379 -10.46 -22.15 3.54
N ALA A 380 -11.25 -21.17 3.08
CA ALA A 380 -10.79 -20.15 2.14
C ALA A 380 -9.57 -19.36 2.66
N THR A 381 -9.50 -19.12 3.97
CA THR A 381 -8.31 -18.49 4.58
C THR A 381 -7.11 -19.43 4.55
N GLY A 382 -7.32 -20.73 4.83
CA GLY A 382 -6.29 -21.76 4.72
C GLY A 382 -5.75 -21.88 3.29
N TRP A 383 -6.62 -22.01 2.29
CA TRP A 383 -6.22 -22.19 0.90
C TRP A 383 -5.51 -20.97 0.32
N GLN A 384 -5.99 -19.75 0.59
CA GLN A 384 -5.26 -18.53 0.21
C GLN A 384 -3.87 -18.46 0.89
N THR A 385 -3.76 -18.92 2.14
CA THR A 385 -2.45 -19.02 2.82
C THR A 385 -1.53 -20.00 2.07
N ARG A 386 -2.06 -21.17 1.65
CA ARG A 386 -1.29 -22.16 0.88
C ARG A 386 -0.80 -21.60 -0.44
N GLU A 387 -1.63 -20.91 -1.21
CA GLU A 387 -1.20 -20.30 -2.49
C GLU A 387 -0.04 -19.34 -2.30
N VAL A 388 -0.07 -18.52 -1.25
CA VAL A 388 1.02 -17.59 -0.92
C VAL A 388 2.28 -18.34 -0.48
N VAL A 389 2.16 -19.37 0.36
CA VAL A 389 3.31 -20.18 0.81
C VAL A 389 3.96 -20.93 -0.36
N ASP A 390 3.16 -21.54 -1.23
CA ASP A 390 3.65 -22.25 -2.41
C ASP A 390 4.42 -21.30 -3.33
N ALA A 391 3.90 -20.09 -3.57
CA ALA A 391 4.57 -19.07 -4.36
C ALA A 391 5.88 -18.56 -3.71
N MET A 392 5.91 -18.37 -2.39
CA MET A 392 7.13 -17.99 -1.67
C MET A 392 8.19 -19.09 -1.69
N ASN A 393 7.80 -20.35 -1.54
CA ASN A 393 8.71 -21.48 -1.63
C ASN A 393 9.32 -21.57 -3.04
N ALA A 394 8.50 -21.36 -4.08
CA ALA A 394 8.94 -21.34 -5.47
C ALA A 394 9.91 -20.19 -5.77
N ASP A 395 9.68 -19.00 -5.22
CA ASP A 395 10.56 -17.84 -5.41
C ASP A 395 11.88 -17.94 -4.62
N SER A 396 11.83 -18.40 -3.37
CA SER A 396 12.98 -18.39 -2.47
C SER A 396 13.84 -19.66 -2.56
N GLY A 397 13.28 -20.77 -3.05
CA GLY A 397 13.88 -22.10 -2.94
C GLY A 397 13.98 -22.62 -1.49
N LEU A 398 13.39 -21.90 -0.53
CA LEU A 398 13.32 -22.30 0.87
C LEU A 398 12.01 -23.03 1.11
N ALA A 399 12.05 -24.16 1.80
CA ALA A 399 10.84 -24.84 2.24
C ALA A 399 10.41 -24.29 3.60
N LEU A 400 9.17 -23.78 3.69
CA LEU A 400 8.56 -23.45 4.96
C LEU A 400 8.53 -24.69 5.87
N SER A 401 9.06 -24.57 7.09
CA SER A 401 9.11 -25.68 8.06
C SER A 401 8.11 -25.56 9.20
N THR A 402 7.68 -24.34 9.51
CA THR A 402 6.63 -24.03 10.49
C THR A 402 6.08 -22.64 10.18
N LEU A 403 4.81 -22.41 10.47
CA LEU A 403 4.21 -21.08 10.37
C LEU A 403 3.91 -20.52 11.76
N ARG A 404 4.56 -19.42 12.13
CA ARG A 404 4.17 -18.64 13.31
C ARG A 404 2.98 -17.76 12.97
N VAL A 405 2.00 -17.68 13.86
CA VAL A 405 0.74 -16.97 13.56
C VAL A 405 0.40 -15.99 14.67
N ASP A 406 -0.14 -14.85 14.30
CA ASP A 406 -0.67 -13.84 15.23
C ASP A 406 -1.89 -13.12 14.60
N GLY A 407 -2.50 -12.20 15.33
CA GLY A 407 -3.72 -11.53 14.92
C GLY A 407 -5.01 -12.19 15.44
N GLY A 408 -6.12 -11.44 15.36
CA GLY A 408 -7.37 -11.78 16.06
C GLY A 408 -8.00 -13.10 15.61
N MET A 409 -7.85 -13.51 14.35
CA MET A 409 -8.43 -14.76 13.88
C MET A 409 -7.74 -15.99 14.46
N THR A 410 -6.51 -15.86 14.99
CA THR A 410 -5.75 -16.98 15.56
C THR A 410 -6.37 -17.55 16.83
N ALA A 411 -7.35 -16.86 17.43
CA ALA A 411 -8.18 -17.40 18.51
C ALA A 411 -9.05 -18.59 18.06
N ASN A 412 -9.38 -18.66 16.77
CA ASN A 412 -10.18 -19.74 16.18
C ASN A 412 -9.31 -20.99 16.01
N ASN A 413 -9.48 -21.97 16.89
CA ASN A 413 -8.61 -23.16 16.92
C ASN A 413 -8.89 -24.09 15.73
N LEU A 414 -10.11 -24.07 15.18
CA LEU A 414 -10.44 -24.80 13.95
C LEU A 414 -9.68 -24.23 12.75
N LEU A 415 -9.63 -22.91 12.61
CA LEU A 415 -8.86 -22.25 11.55
C LEU A 415 -7.38 -22.60 11.68
N MET A 416 -6.80 -22.56 12.89
CA MET A 416 -5.39 -22.91 13.08
C MET A 416 -5.09 -24.37 12.68
N GLN A 417 -6.00 -25.29 12.98
CA GLN A 417 -5.88 -26.67 12.52
C GLN A 417 -6.01 -26.77 10.99
N ILE A 418 -6.97 -26.08 10.37
CA ILE A 418 -7.12 -26.01 8.91
C ILE A 418 -5.85 -25.48 8.24
N VAL A 419 -5.24 -24.41 8.75
CA VAL A 419 -4.00 -23.85 8.19
C VAL A 419 -2.86 -24.86 8.30
N ALA A 420 -2.70 -25.55 9.45
CA ALA A 420 -1.69 -26.60 9.59
C ALA A 420 -1.94 -27.77 8.63
N ASP A 421 -3.21 -28.15 8.48
CA ASP A 421 -3.65 -29.21 7.59
C ASP A 421 -3.40 -28.86 6.11
N VAL A 422 -3.72 -27.66 5.63
CA VAL A 422 -3.52 -27.34 4.20
C VAL A 422 -2.06 -27.09 3.84
N LEU A 423 -1.25 -26.54 4.77
CA LEU A 423 0.17 -26.27 4.54
C LEU A 423 1.08 -27.47 4.77
N ASP A 424 0.61 -28.47 5.50
CA ASP A 424 1.41 -29.63 5.93
C ASP A 424 2.65 -29.28 6.78
N VAL A 425 2.56 -28.21 7.55
CA VAL A 425 3.59 -27.79 8.51
C VAL A 425 2.96 -27.44 9.86
N PRO A 426 3.72 -27.50 10.97
CA PRO A 426 3.21 -27.07 12.27
C PRO A 426 2.87 -25.58 12.25
N VAL A 427 1.69 -25.24 12.76
CA VAL A 427 1.26 -23.84 13.01
C VAL A 427 1.43 -23.53 14.48
N VAL A 428 2.04 -22.39 14.81
CA VAL A 428 2.39 -22.05 16.21
C VAL A 428 1.90 -20.66 16.58
N ARG A 429 1.08 -20.58 17.63
CA ARG A 429 0.56 -19.32 18.19
C ARG A 429 1.39 -18.93 19.43
N PRO A 430 1.94 -17.71 19.49
CA PRO A 430 2.70 -17.23 20.64
C PRO A 430 1.79 -16.89 21.83
N MET A 431 2.38 -16.79 23.02
CA MET A 431 1.70 -16.39 24.25
C MET A 431 1.36 -14.91 24.29
N VAL A 432 2.23 -14.06 23.74
CA VAL A 432 1.96 -12.63 23.55
C VAL A 432 1.33 -12.45 22.18
N ALA A 433 0.09 -11.98 22.13
CA ALA A 433 -0.65 -11.79 20.88
C ALA A 433 -0.21 -10.50 20.14
N GLU A 434 0.28 -9.51 20.89
CA GLU A 434 0.72 -8.19 20.44
C GLU A 434 2.15 -8.26 19.86
N THR A 435 2.37 -9.15 18.88
CA THR A 435 3.70 -9.43 18.31
C THR A 435 4.34 -8.23 17.64
N VAL A 436 3.54 -7.33 17.05
CA VAL A 436 4.01 -6.05 16.49
C VAL A 436 4.70 -5.21 17.56
N SER A 437 4.01 -4.95 18.67
CA SER A 437 4.54 -4.15 19.77
C SER A 437 5.69 -4.84 20.49
N LEU A 438 5.60 -6.17 20.66
CA LEU A 438 6.70 -6.97 21.22
C LEU A 438 7.94 -6.89 20.33
N GLY A 439 7.79 -6.92 19.00
CA GLY A 439 8.90 -6.82 18.06
C GLY A 439 9.60 -5.47 18.11
N ALA A 440 8.83 -4.37 18.15
CA ALA A 440 9.39 -3.03 18.35
C ALA A 440 10.10 -2.91 19.71
N ALA A 441 9.53 -3.47 20.78
CA ALA A 441 10.18 -3.53 22.09
C ALA A 441 11.49 -4.34 22.02
N TYR A 442 11.46 -5.54 21.47
CA TYR A 442 12.63 -6.41 21.30
C TYR A 442 13.75 -5.72 20.54
N ALA A 443 13.43 -5.05 19.43
CA ALA A 443 14.40 -4.26 18.68
C ALA A 443 15.01 -3.15 19.55
N ALA A 444 14.17 -2.31 20.19
CA ALA A 444 14.68 -1.22 21.03
C ALA A 444 15.52 -1.72 22.22
N GLY A 445 15.08 -2.80 22.87
CA GLY A 445 15.78 -3.42 23.98
C GLY A 445 17.11 -4.06 23.56
N LEU A 446 17.18 -4.66 22.37
CA LEU A 446 18.42 -5.20 21.80
C LEU A 446 19.41 -4.06 21.53
N SER A 447 18.97 -2.98 20.89
CA SER A 447 19.78 -1.80 20.56
C SER A 447 20.45 -1.16 21.78
N VAL A 448 19.76 -1.15 22.93
CA VAL A 448 20.28 -0.58 24.18
C VAL A 448 20.94 -1.59 25.12
N GLY A 449 21.11 -2.85 24.68
CA GLY A 449 21.72 -3.92 25.47
C GLY A 449 20.88 -4.41 26.65
N TYR A 450 19.57 -4.17 26.65
CA TYR A 450 18.66 -4.71 27.66
C TYR A 450 18.45 -6.22 27.48
N TRP A 451 18.35 -6.67 26.22
CA TRP A 451 18.54 -8.06 25.84
C TRP A 451 19.88 -8.19 25.10
N PRO A 452 20.68 -9.22 25.42
CA PRO A 452 22.06 -9.28 24.96
C PRO A 452 22.20 -9.67 23.48
N ASP A 453 21.29 -10.50 22.96
CA ASP A 453 21.38 -11.12 21.64
C ASP A 453 20.01 -11.62 21.15
N LEU A 454 19.95 -11.99 19.87
CA LEU A 454 18.76 -12.57 19.23
C LEU A 454 18.32 -13.90 19.89
N GLU A 455 19.25 -14.68 20.42
CA GLU A 455 18.96 -15.91 21.16
C GLU A 455 18.23 -15.62 22.48
N GLY A 456 18.55 -14.52 23.15
CA GLY A 456 17.82 -14.02 24.31
C GLY A 456 16.37 -13.69 23.98
N LEU A 457 16.12 -13.10 22.81
CA LEU A 457 14.77 -12.82 22.34
C LEU A 457 14.00 -14.13 22.05
N ARG A 458 14.65 -15.11 21.41
CA ARG A 458 14.06 -16.45 21.20
C ARG A 458 13.69 -17.14 22.52
N ARG A 459 14.52 -17.01 23.56
CA ARG A 459 14.22 -17.57 24.90
C ARG A 459 13.02 -16.91 25.57
N ASN A 460 12.75 -15.64 25.30
CA ASN A 460 11.56 -14.93 25.79
C ASN A 460 10.29 -15.23 24.98
N TRP A 461 10.45 -15.73 23.75
CA TRP A 461 9.32 -16.14 22.94
C TRP A 461 8.74 -17.46 23.48
N HIS A 462 7.47 -17.42 23.89
CA HIS A 462 6.78 -18.56 24.48
C HIS A 462 5.59 -18.96 23.63
N ARG A 463 5.43 -20.27 23.42
CA ARG A 463 4.31 -20.86 22.69
C ARG A 463 3.07 -20.96 23.59
N ALA A 464 1.92 -20.48 23.10
CA ALA A 464 0.62 -20.74 23.73
C ALA A 464 -0.10 -21.95 23.14
N GLY A 465 0.07 -22.21 21.84
CA GLY A 465 -0.57 -23.33 21.16
C GLY A 465 0.19 -23.75 19.92
N GLN A 466 0.04 -25.01 19.54
CA GLN A 466 0.57 -25.55 18.30
C GLN A 466 -0.35 -26.61 17.74
N TRP A 467 -0.53 -26.59 16.43
CA TRP A 467 -1.33 -27.52 15.67
C TRP A 467 -0.41 -28.28 14.73
N GLN A 468 -0.55 -29.60 14.73
CA GLN A 468 0.18 -30.48 13.84
C GLN A 468 -0.73 -30.84 12.65
N PRO A 469 -0.18 -31.00 11.43
CA PRO A 469 -0.95 -31.47 10.30
C PRO A 469 -1.55 -32.86 10.59
N THR A 470 -2.82 -33.03 10.27
CA THR A 470 -3.58 -34.27 10.42
C THR A 470 -4.28 -34.70 9.12
N MET A 471 -4.41 -33.79 8.16
CA MET A 471 -4.98 -34.06 6.85
C MET A 471 -4.05 -34.96 6.02
N ALA A 472 -4.61 -36.03 5.44
CA ALA A 472 -3.86 -36.92 4.55
C ALA A 472 -3.49 -36.21 3.24
N GLN A 473 -2.28 -36.44 2.75
CA GLN A 473 -1.75 -35.82 1.53
C GLN A 473 -2.70 -35.95 0.33
N ALA A 474 -3.24 -37.15 0.07
CA ALA A 474 -4.15 -37.38 -1.06
C ALA A 474 -5.41 -36.50 -1.00
N ARG A 475 -5.96 -36.29 0.20
CA ARG A 475 -7.12 -35.42 0.41
C ARG A 475 -6.74 -33.96 0.19
N ARG A 476 -5.63 -33.52 0.77
CA ARG A 476 -5.09 -32.16 0.65
C ARG A 476 -4.85 -31.76 -0.82
N GLU A 477 -4.30 -32.66 -1.62
CA GLU A 477 -4.09 -32.40 -3.05
C GLU A 477 -5.40 -32.35 -3.84
N ALA A 478 -6.34 -33.27 -3.56
CA ALA A 478 -7.64 -33.27 -4.22
C ALA A 478 -8.45 -32.00 -3.92
N GLU A 479 -8.50 -31.57 -2.65
CA GLU A 479 -9.22 -30.34 -2.27
C GLU A 479 -8.55 -29.08 -2.83
N TYR A 480 -7.22 -29.07 -2.97
CA TYR A 480 -6.51 -27.93 -3.56
C TYR A 480 -6.76 -27.78 -5.05
N VAL A 481 -6.91 -28.88 -5.79
CA VAL A 481 -7.34 -28.83 -7.21
C VAL A 481 -8.70 -28.13 -7.33
N ASN A 482 -9.66 -28.47 -6.47
CA ASN A 482 -10.98 -27.85 -6.48
C ASN A 482 -10.93 -26.37 -6.06
N TRP A 483 -10.11 -26.02 -5.05
CA TRP A 483 -9.87 -24.62 -4.69
C TRP A 483 -9.37 -23.81 -5.89
N ARG A 484 -8.35 -24.30 -6.60
CA ARG A 484 -7.80 -23.62 -7.77
C ARG A 484 -8.83 -23.43 -8.88
N GLN A 485 -9.66 -24.44 -9.13
CA GLN A 485 -10.78 -24.31 -10.06
C GLN A 485 -11.76 -23.22 -9.63
N ALA A 486 -12.10 -23.15 -8.34
CA ALA A 486 -12.96 -22.09 -7.81
C ALA A 486 -12.33 -20.69 -7.96
N VAL A 487 -11.01 -20.57 -7.79
CA VAL A 487 -10.28 -19.32 -8.00
C VAL A 487 -10.32 -18.88 -9.45
N GLU A 488 -10.10 -19.79 -10.40
CA GLU A 488 -10.15 -19.49 -11.84
C GLU A 488 -11.51 -18.95 -12.28
N LEU A 489 -12.61 -19.41 -11.66
CA LEU A 489 -13.96 -18.88 -11.92
C LEU A 489 -14.13 -17.41 -11.54
N THR A 490 -13.23 -16.87 -10.70
CA THR A 490 -13.28 -15.45 -10.32
C THR A 490 -12.64 -14.53 -11.36
N PHE A 491 -11.80 -15.06 -12.25
CA PHE A 491 -11.02 -14.23 -13.17
C PHE A 491 -11.90 -13.61 -14.27
N GLY A 492 -11.53 -12.40 -14.70
CA GLY A 492 -12.26 -11.70 -15.76
C GLY A 492 -13.72 -11.34 -15.42
N TRP A 493 -14.10 -11.41 -14.14
CA TRP A 493 -15.48 -11.21 -13.70
C TRP A 493 -15.97 -9.77 -13.95
N MET A 494 -15.22 -8.79 -13.43
CA MET A 494 -15.43 -7.38 -13.75
C MET A 494 -14.56 -6.99 -14.92
N ARG A 495 -15.11 -7.03 -16.14
CA ARG A 495 -14.45 -6.32 -17.24
C ARG A 495 -14.47 -4.83 -16.90
N PRO A 496 -13.32 -4.12 -16.90
CA PRO A 496 -13.34 -2.67 -16.89
C PRO A 496 -14.32 -2.24 -17.98
N VAL A 497 -15.26 -1.36 -17.64
CA VAL A 497 -16.24 -0.84 -18.61
C VAL A 497 -15.55 -0.06 -19.76
N ASP A 498 -14.23 0.09 -19.71
CA ASP A 498 -13.43 0.80 -20.70
C ASP A 498 -12.56 -0.08 -21.64
N ALA A 499 -12.76 -1.41 -21.67
CA ALA A 499 -11.97 -2.29 -22.56
C ALA A 499 -12.64 -2.63 -23.91
N ALA A 500 -13.66 -1.86 -24.33
CA ALA A 500 -14.30 -2.01 -25.63
C ALA A 500 -14.77 -0.68 -26.24
N ARG A 501 -14.01 0.41 -26.04
CA ARG A 501 -14.22 1.64 -26.83
C ARG A 501 -13.05 1.84 -27.79
N PRO A 502 -13.30 2.03 -29.09
CA PRO A 502 -12.22 2.34 -30.02
C PRO A 502 -11.52 3.63 -29.59
N PRO A 503 -10.18 3.71 -29.69
CA PRO A 503 -9.46 4.97 -29.53
C PRO A 503 -10.08 6.04 -30.43
N GLY A 504 -10.35 7.23 -29.87
CA GLY A 504 -10.89 8.36 -30.62
C GLY A 504 -12.41 8.52 -30.65
N THR A 505 -13.14 7.95 -29.68
CA THR A 505 -14.61 8.12 -29.56
C THR A 505 -15.08 8.99 -28.41
N ASP A 506 -14.21 9.35 -27.46
CA ASP A 506 -14.47 10.43 -26.50
C ASP A 506 -13.88 11.72 -27.06
N VAL A 507 -14.72 12.72 -27.31
CA VAL A 507 -14.27 14.01 -27.83
C VAL A 507 -13.29 14.68 -26.88
N VAL A 508 -13.42 14.46 -25.57
CA VAL A 508 -12.56 15.05 -24.56
C VAL A 508 -11.16 14.44 -24.66
N ASP A 509 -11.04 13.13 -24.85
CA ASP A 509 -9.74 12.47 -25.03
C ASP A 509 -9.07 12.87 -26.35
N VAL A 510 -9.84 13.00 -27.44
CA VAL A 510 -9.33 13.49 -28.73
C VAL A 510 -8.85 14.95 -28.60
N ILE A 511 -9.62 15.80 -27.93
CA ILE A 511 -9.28 17.21 -27.65
C ILE A 511 -8.01 17.32 -26.79
N LEU A 512 -7.87 16.47 -25.76
CA LEU A 512 -6.73 16.47 -24.85
C LEU A 512 -5.46 15.90 -25.50
N ASP A 513 -5.58 14.89 -26.36
CA ASP A 513 -4.45 14.35 -27.13
C ASP A 513 -3.99 15.31 -28.23
N ASP A 514 -4.94 15.96 -28.93
CA ASP A 514 -4.63 17.03 -29.89
C ASP A 514 -3.92 18.21 -29.19
N HIS A 515 -4.38 18.61 -28.00
CA HIS A 515 -3.73 19.66 -27.21
C HIS A 515 -2.31 19.28 -26.81
N ARG A 516 -2.10 18.07 -26.27
CA ARG A 516 -0.75 17.59 -25.91
C ARG A 516 0.16 17.54 -27.14
N ARG A 517 -0.37 17.14 -28.29
CA ARG A 517 0.39 17.12 -29.55
C ARG A 517 0.76 18.54 -30.00
N MET A 518 -0.17 19.49 -29.89
CA MET A 518 0.05 20.90 -30.26
C MET A 518 1.04 21.60 -29.33
N GLU A 519 1.00 21.32 -28.02
CA GLU A 519 2.00 21.81 -27.07
C GLU A 519 3.41 21.31 -27.42
N ASN A 520 3.55 20.04 -27.79
CA ASN A 520 4.84 19.47 -28.19
C ASN A 520 5.38 20.13 -29.46
N LEU A 521 4.53 20.35 -30.47
CA LEU A 521 4.92 21.07 -31.70
C LEU A 521 5.28 22.54 -31.41
N LEU A 522 4.65 23.18 -30.44
CA LEU A 522 5.01 24.53 -30.00
C LEU A 522 6.34 24.57 -29.25
N ARG A 523 6.68 23.52 -28.49
CA ARG A 523 8.02 23.37 -27.88
C ARG A 523 9.07 23.15 -28.97
N GLU A 524 8.80 22.33 -29.98
CA GLU A 524 9.69 22.12 -31.13
C GLU A 524 9.94 23.42 -31.92
N LEU A 525 8.95 24.32 -32.04
CA LEU A 525 9.14 25.64 -32.68
C LEU A 525 9.99 26.64 -31.85
N ARG A 526 10.27 26.33 -30.58
CA ARG A 526 11.18 27.12 -29.73
C ARG A 526 12.63 26.63 -29.81
N ASP A 527 12.87 25.51 -30.49
CA ASP A 527 14.21 24.99 -30.77
C ASP A 527 14.75 25.64 -32.07
N ASP A 528 15.99 26.12 -32.03
CA ASP A 528 16.64 26.84 -33.14
C ASP A 528 17.07 25.88 -34.27
N ASP A 529 17.22 24.58 -33.98
CA ASP A 529 17.66 23.55 -34.94
C ASP A 529 16.50 22.79 -35.61
N ALA A 530 15.24 23.12 -35.30
CA ALA A 530 14.07 22.43 -35.82
C ALA A 530 13.79 22.73 -37.31
N ASP A 531 13.23 21.76 -38.05
CA ASP A 531 12.61 22.00 -39.37
C ASP A 531 11.32 22.81 -39.18
N ARG A 532 11.46 24.12 -38.98
CA ARG A 532 10.33 25.04 -38.71
C ARG A 532 9.25 24.91 -39.78
N ALA A 533 9.61 24.70 -41.05
CA ALA A 533 8.65 24.56 -42.14
C ALA A 533 7.86 23.25 -42.03
N GLY A 534 8.51 22.16 -41.61
CA GLY A 534 7.87 20.88 -41.29
C GLY A 534 6.93 20.96 -40.09
N VAL A 535 7.41 21.54 -38.98
CA VAL A 535 6.64 21.65 -37.74
C VAL A 535 5.41 22.56 -37.93
N LEU A 536 5.52 23.65 -38.71
CA LEU A 536 4.37 24.51 -39.04
C LEU A 536 3.31 23.81 -39.90
N ARG A 537 3.71 22.90 -40.80
CA ARG A 537 2.76 22.09 -41.59
C ARG A 537 2.03 21.08 -40.71
N GLU A 538 2.76 20.43 -39.81
CA GLU A 538 2.17 19.48 -38.87
C GLU A 538 1.22 20.18 -37.90
N LEU A 539 1.61 21.34 -37.35
CA LEU A 539 0.75 22.16 -36.50
C LEU A 539 -0.54 22.60 -37.22
N ALA A 540 -0.45 22.95 -38.52
CA ALA A 540 -1.63 23.27 -39.32
C ALA A 540 -2.56 22.05 -39.54
N SER A 541 -1.99 20.86 -39.72
CA SER A 541 -2.72 19.59 -39.85
C SER A 541 -3.46 19.22 -38.56
N GLN A 542 -2.80 19.38 -37.42
CA GLN A 542 -3.37 19.13 -36.09
C GLN A 542 -4.47 20.14 -35.75
N LEU A 543 -4.23 21.45 -35.94
CA LEU A 543 -5.27 22.49 -35.79
C LEU A 543 -6.50 22.22 -36.68
N SER A 544 -6.29 21.75 -37.91
CA SER A 544 -7.39 21.39 -38.81
C SER A 544 -8.14 20.14 -38.36
N ALA A 545 -7.47 19.20 -37.70
CA ALA A 545 -8.09 17.98 -37.17
C ALA A 545 -8.95 18.31 -35.94
N HIS A 546 -8.38 19.13 -35.05
CA HIS A 546 -9.01 19.62 -33.84
C HIS A 546 -10.32 20.38 -34.13
N VAL A 547 -10.29 21.31 -35.10
CA VAL A 547 -11.50 22.04 -35.55
C VAL A 547 -12.53 21.07 -36.13
N ALA A 548 -12.11 20.08 -36.94
CA ALA A 548 -13.02 19.09 -37.53
C ALA A 548 -13.69 18.18 -36.48
N ALA A 549 -12.95 17.82 -35.43
CA ALA A 549 -13.46 17.03 -34.31
C ALA A 549 -14.47 17.84 -33.48
N THR A 550 -14.15 19.12 -33.23
CA THR A 550 -15.01 20.05 -32.51
C THR A 550 -16.32 20.33 -33.27
N GLU A 551 -16.24 20.58 -34.58
CA GLU A 551 -17.42 20.79 -35.44
C GLU A 551 -18.33 19.54 -35.52
N ARG A 552 -17.76 18.32 -35.51
CA ARG A 552 -18.57 17.08 -35.47
C ARG A 552 -19.39 16.97 -34.20
N VAL A 553 -18.83 17.38 -33.07
CA VAL A 553 -19.51 17.31 -31.76
C VAL A 553 -20.55 18.40 -31.58
N LEU A 554 -20.33 19.58 -32.14
CA LEU A 554 -21.32 20.65 -32.15
C LEU A 554 -22.52 20.40 -33.08
N HIS A 555 -22.42 19.40 -33.98
CA HIS A 555 -23.45 19.10 -34.99
C HIS A 555 -23.94 17.64 -34.97
N THR A 556 -23.69 16.89 -33.89
CA THR A 556 -24.24 15.53 -33.75
C THR A 556 -25.73 15.62 -33.38
N ASP A 557 -26.60 14.96 -34.16
CA ASP A 557 -28.06 14.90 -33.92
C ASP A 557 -28.35 14.25 -32.55
N PRO A 558 -29.12 14.89 -31.63
CA PRO A 558 -29.41 14.35 -30.29
C PRO A 558 -30.14 13.00 -30.25
N ALA A 559 -30.50 12.43 -31.40
CA ALA A 559 -31.27 11.19 -31.51
C ALA A 559 -30.46 9.89 -31.30
N GLU A 560 -29.12 9.93 -31.21
CA GLU A 560 -28.28 8.73 -31.04
C GLU A 560 -27.57 8.66 -29.66
N GLY A 561 -28.37 8.61 -28.59
CA GLY A 561 -28.00 7.91 -27.36
C GLY A 561 -27.39 8.74 -26.21
N LEU A 562 -27.97 8.52 -25.02
CA LEU A 562 -27.62 9.04 -23.68
C LEU A 562 -28.00 10.51 -23.43
N VAL A 563 -29.23 10.70 -22.96
CA VAL A 563 -29.75 11.96 -22.40
C VAL A 563 -29.19 12.15 -20.97
N PRO A 564 -28.46 13.24 -20.67
CA PRO A 564 -28.25 13.72 -19.31
C PRO A 564 -29.52 14.47 -18.81
N GLU A 565 -29.73 14.53 -17.49
CA GLU A 565 -30.93 15.13 -16.88
C GLU A 565 -31.13 16.64 -17.15
N ASP A 566 -30.14 17.36 -17.71
CA ASP A 566 -30.30 18.71 -18.29
C ASP A 566 -29.39 18.90 -19.53
N PRO A 567 -29.93 18.74 -20.76
CA PRO A 567 -29.18 18.93 -22.01
C PRO A 567 -28.60 20.34 -22.19
N ASP A 568 -29.27 21.36 -21.65
CA ASP A 568 -28.85 22.76 -21.79
C ASP A 568 -27.64 23.07 -20.90
N GLU A 569 -27.44 22.36 -19.79
CA GLU A 569 -26.28 22.50 -18.90
C GLU A 569 -25.01 21.92 -19.53
N LEU A 570 -25.09 20.71 -20.12
CA LEU A 570 -23.94 20.08 -20.78
C LEU A 570 -23.49 20.88 -22.00
N GLU A 571 -24.43 21.34 -22.83
CA GLU A 571 -24.10 22.18 -23.99
C GLU A 571 -23.46 23.51 -23.56
N ARG A 572 -23.95 24.14 -22.48
CA ARG A 572 -23.34 25.36 -21.93
C ARG A 572 -21.95 25.14 -21.36
N VAL A 573 -21.71 24.03 -20.66
CA VAL A 573 -20.40 23.68 -20.07
C VAL A 573 -19.39 23.36 -21.17
N VAL A 574 -19.78 22.57 -22.18
CA VAL A 574 -18.94 22.22 -23.32
C VAL A 574 -18.64 23.46 -24.18
N GLN A 575 -19.63 24.31 -24.47
CA GLN A 575 -19.43 25.57 -25.18
C GLN A 575 -18.55 26.56 -24.40
N ALA A 576 -18.69 26.63 -23.07
CA ALA A 576 -17.86 27.48 -22.24
C ALA A 576 -16.41 26.98 -22.19
N HIS A 577 -16.21 25.67 -22.05
CA HIS A 577 -14.90 25.04 -22.04
C HIS A 577 -14.17 25.20 -23.39
N ILE A 578 -14.83 24.89 -24.50
CA ILE A 578 -14.27 25.07 -25.86
C ILE A 578 -13.89 26.54 -26.11
N ARG A 579 -14.74 27.51 -25.74
CA ARG A 579 -14.45 28.94 -25.95
C ARG A 579 -13.31 29.45 -25.08
N ASP A 580 -13.11 28.90 -23.88
CA ASP A 580 -12.03 29.30 -22.97
C ASP A 580 -10.68 28.66 -23.36
N GLU A 581 -10.73 27.41 -23.84
CA GLU A 581 -9.56 26.69 -24.39
C GLU A 581 -9.08 27.27 -25.72
N GLU A 582 -9.98 27.54 -26.68
CA GLU A 582 -9.61 28.19 -27.97
C GLU A 582 -8.96 29.56 -27.72
N ARG A 583 -9.43 30.32 -26.73
CA ARG A 583 -8.84 31.60 -26.35
C ARG A 583 -7.44 31.44 -25.77
N THR A 584 -7.21 30.41 -24.97
CA THR A 584 -5.93 30.14 -24.32
C THR A 584 -4.88 29.72 -25.34
N LEU A 585 -5.22 28.81 -26.24
CA LEU A 585 -4.37 28.36 -27.33
C LEU A 585 -4.03 29.47 -28.33
N LEU A 586 -5.02 30.27 -28.76
CA LEU A 586 -4.79 31.41 -29.66
C LEU A 586 -3.88 32.47 -29.03
N ASN A 587 -4.00 32.67 -27.71
CA ASN A 587 -3.12 33.57 -26.98
C ASN A 587 -1.68 33.02 -26.88
N GLU A 588 -1.52 31.71 -26.73
CA GLU A 588 -0.21 31.07 -26.66
C GLU A 588 0.50 31.01 -28.03
N LEU A 589 -0.23 30.74 -29.10
CA LEU A 589 0.26 30.86 -30.49
C LEU A 589 0.71 32.28 -30.81
N ARG A 590 -0.04 33.29 -30.34
CA ARG A 590 0.33 34.71 -30.48
C ARG A 590 1.51 35.13 -29.60
N ARG A 591 1.84 34.42 -28.54
CA ARG A 591 3.03 34.68 -27.72
C ARG A 591 4.26 33.98 -28.28
N THR A 592 4.10 32.80 -28.88
CA THR A 592 5.20 31.92 -29.28
C THR A 592 5.68 32.17 -30.72
N LEU A 593 4.80 32.54 -31.66
CA LEU A 593 5.14 32.63 -33.08
C LEU A 593 5.55 34.04 -33.53
N SER A 594 6.57 34.14 -34.38
CA SER A 594 6.94 35.39 -35.07
C SER A 594 5.85 35.84 -36.08
N PRO A 595 5.80 37.12 -36.50
CA PRO A 595 4.83 37.58 -37.50
C PRO A 595 4.89 36.82 -38.84
N SER A 596 6.09 36.44 -39.28
CA SER A 596 6.30 35.62 -40.47
C SER A 596 5.77 34.20 -40.30
N ASP A 597 5.99 33.58 -39.15
CA ASP A 597 5.54 32.22 -38.85
C ASP A 597 4.01 32.14 -38.73
N ARG A 598 3.37 33.17 -38.16
CA ARG A 598 1.90 33.26 -38.14
C ARG A 598 1.31 33.34 -39.54
N THR A 599 1.95 34.10 -40.43
CA THR A 599 1.52 34.23 -41.82
C THR A 599 1.70 32.91 -42.58
N ALA A 600 2.80 32.20 -42.33
CA ALA A 600 3.05 30.88 -42.90
C ALA A 600 2.07 29.81 -42.38
N LEU A 601 1.81 29.79 -41.07
CA LEU A 601 0.83 28.92 -40.44
C LEU A 601 -0.58 29.16 -40.99
N GLY A 602 -1.00 30.43 -41.11
CA GLY A 602 -2.30 30.79 -41.68
C GLY A 602 -2.49 30.31 -43.12
N ARG A 603 -1.44 30.39 -43.96
CA ARG A 603 -1.45 29.83 -45.33
C ARG A 603 -1.54 28.30 -45.33
N ALA A 604 -0.75 27.64 -44.49
CA ALA A 604 -0.75 26.17 -44.37
C ALA A 604 -2.09 25.64 -43.86
N PHE A 605 -2.67 26.29 -42.85
CA PHE A 605 -3.99 25.96 -42.31
C PHE A 605 -5.09 26.13 -43.36
N THR A 606 -5.09 27.24 -44.11
CA THR A 606 -6.07 27.47 -45.18
C THR A 606 -5.96 26.40 -46.27
N ALA A 607 -4.74 26.01 -46.67
CA ALA A 607 -4.51 24.97 -47.66
C ALA A 607 -5.00 23.60 -47.17
N GLU A 608 -4.70 23.24 -45.91
CA GLU A 608 -5.10 21.95 -45.34
C GLU A 608 -6.61 21.86 -45.08
N ARG A 609 -7.23 22.96 -44.62
CA ARG A 609 -8.68 23.06 -44.51
C ARG A 609 -9.36 22.94 -45.87
N THR A 610 -8.83 23.60 -46.91
CA THR A 610 -9.37 23.44 -48.28
C THR A 610 -9.22 22.01 -48.78
N ARG A 611 -8.13 21.32 -48.44
CA ARG A 611 -7.88 19.92 -48.81
C ARG A 611 -8.83 18.94 -48.11
N ARG A 612 -9.16 19.19 -46.84
CA ARG A 612 -10.03 18.31 -46.03
C ARG A 612 -11.52 18.54 -46.22
N PHE A 613 -11.92 19.75 -46.57
CA PHE A 613 -13.32 20.18 -46.62
C PHE A 613 -13.76 20.68 -48.01
N ALA A 614 -13.03 20.34 -49.08
CA ALA A 614 -13.55 20.47 -50.43
C ALA A 614 -14.77 19.53 -50.61
N PRO A 615 -15.82 19.95 -51.32
CA PRO A 615 -17.05 19.17 -51.48
C PRO A 615 -16.85 17.83 -52.19
#